data_AF-A0A968ZHD0-F1
#
_entry.id   AF-A0A968ZHD0-F1
#
_cell.length_a   1.000
_cell.length_b   1.000
_cell.length_c   1.000
_cell.angle_alpha   90.00
_cell.angle_beta   90.00
_cell.angle_gamma   90.00
#
_symmetry.space_group_name_H-M   'P 1'
#
loop_
_entity.id
_entity.type
_entity.pdbx_description
1 polymer ?
#
loop_
_entity_poly.entity_id
_entity_poly.type
_entity_poly.pdbx_seq_one_letter_code
_entity_poly.pdbx_strand_id
1 'polypeptide(L)' 'YAEGTALCAVALLPPALFDEEALWLTREDGHIVAFLAVVPLHLNELKYRNERGMDALADLLEEHDVAYEIDPLRPSVLA' A
#
# COMPACT_ATOMS: atom_id res chain seq x y z
N TYR A 1 13.09 2.87 10.67
CA TYR A 1 13.81 3.12 9.42
C TYR A 1 14.77 1.98 9.19
N ALA A 2 14.78 1.43 7.98
CA ALA A 2 15.78 0.43 7.57
C ALA A 2 16.91 1.17 6.83
N GLU A 3 18.15 0.70 7.00
CA GLU A 3 19.29 1.25 6.25
C GLU A 3 19.15 0.91 4.76
N GLY A 4 19.64 1.80 3.89
CA GLY A 4 19.70 1.57 2.44
C GLY A 4 18.42 1.86 1.66
N THR A 5 17.40 2.47 2.27
CA THR A 5 16.19 2.91 1.57
C THR A 5 15.71 4.27 2.05
N ALA A 6 15.07 5.04 1.16
CA ALA A 6 14.42 6.31 1.49
C ALA A 6 12.94 6.14 1.92
N LEU A 7 12.40 4.92 1.84
CA LEU A 7 11.05 4.59 2.29
C LEU A 7 10.92 4.85 3.80
N CYS A 8 9.94 5.69 4.17
CA CYS A 8 9.82 6.23 5.52
C CYS A 8 8.47 5.98 6.20
N ALA A 9 7.46 5.53 5.45
CA ALA A 9 6.12 5.27 5.95
C ALA A 9 5.51 4.04 5.28
N VAL A 10 4.30 3.66 5.71
CA VAL A 10 3.54 2.53 5.17
C VAL A 10 2.07 2.95 5.01
N ALA A 11 1.47 2.59 3.89
CA ALA A 11 0.01 2.50 3.73
C ALA A 11 -0.42 1.03 3.88
N LEU A 12 -1.61 0.83 4.47
CA LEU A 12 -2.30 -0.46 4.49
C LEU A 12 -3.40 -0.40 3.45
N LEU A 13 -3.26 -1.18 2.39
CA LEU A 13 -4.18 -1.21 1.26
C LEU A 13 -4.70 -2.64 1.02
N PRO A 14 -5.85 -2.82 0.35
CA PRO A 14 -6.19 -4.11 -0.23
C PRO A 14 -5.04 -4.62 -1.11
N PRO A 15 -4.59 -5.89 -0.96
CA PRO A 15 -3.63 -6.49 -1.87
C PRO A 15 -4.14 -6.49 -3.31
N ALA A 16 -3.36 -5.90 -4.22
CA ALA A 16 -3.70 -5.83 -5.65
C ALA A 16 -3.62 -7.20 -6.38
N LEU A 17 -2.98 -8.20 -5.78
CA LEU A 17 -2.79 -9.54 -6.36
C LEU A 17 -4.00 -10.46 -6.22
N PHE A 18 -5.01 -10.08 -5.43
CA PHE A 18 -6.11 -10.95 -5.06
C PHE A 18 -7.46 -10.35 -5.49
N ASP A 19 -8.38 -11.23 -5.90
CA ASP A 19 -9.77 -10.85 -6.12
C ASP A 19 -10.43 -10.41 -4.80
N GLU A 20 -11.48 -9.58 -4.86
CA GLU A 20 -12.15 -9.02 -3.69
C GLU A 20 -12.58 -10.07 -2.65
N GLU A 21 -12.99 -11.26 -3.12
CA GLU A 21 -13.43 -12.36 -2.26
C GLU A 21 -12.29 -12.93 -1.42
N ALA A 22 -11.05 -12.89 -1.94
CA ALA A 22 -9.86 -13.39 -1.25
C ALA A 22 -9.30 -12.40 -0.21
N LEU A 23 -9.85 -11.19 -0.14
CA LEU A 23 -9.49 -10.18 0.87
C LEU A 23 -10.03 -10.49 2.27
N TRP A 24 -11.00 -11.41 2.36
CA TRP A 24 -11.73 -11.69 3.58
C TRP A 24 -11.70 -13.19 3.89
N LEU A 25 -11.37 -13.52 5.15
CA LEU A 25 -11.53 -14.86 5.68
C LEU A 25 -12.55 -14.85 6.81
N THR A 26 -13.68 -15.50 6.59
CA THR A 26 -14.66 -15.77 7.65
C THR A 26 -14.28 -17.07 8.36
N ARG A 27 -13.98 -16.96 9.65
CA ARG A 27 -13.66 -18.10 10.52
C ARG A 27 -14.93 -18.82 10.96
N GLU A 28 -14.80 -20.07 11.39
CA GLU A 28 -15.92 -20.91 11.86
C GLU A 28 -16.69 -20.30 13.04
N ASP A 29 -16.03 -19.46 13.84
CA ASP A 29 -16.62 -18.72 14.97
C ASP A 29 -17.33 -17.42 14.54
N GLY A 30 -17.40 -17.14 13.24
CA GLY A 30 -18.04 -15.95 12.66
C GLY A 30 -17.15 -14.71 12.65
N HIS A 31 -15.90 -14.78 13.13
CA HIS A 31 -14.98 -13.66 13.02
C HIS A 31 -14.48 -13.46 11.58
N ILE A 32 -14.39 -12.20 11.14
CA ILE A 32 -13.86 -11.83 9.82
C ILE A 32 -12.43 -11.34 9.98
N VAL A 33 -11.52 -11.89 9.18
CA VAL A 33 -10.13 -11.44 9.04
C VAL A 33 -9.98 -10.74 7.69
N ALA A 34 -9.51 -9.49 7.72
CA ALA A 34 -9.17 -8.74 6.52
C ALA A 34 -7.68 -8.89 6.20
N PHE A 35 -7.36 -9.19 4.95
CA PHE A 35 -5.99 -9.20 4.46
C PHE A 35 -5.63 -7.82 3.91
N LEU A 36 -4.52 -7.26 4.40
CA LEU A 36 -4.02 -5.96 3.97
C LEU A 36 -2.57 -6.10 3.50
N ALA A 37 -2.26 -5.47 2.37
CA ALA A 37 -0.91 -5.29 1.88
C ALA A 37 -0.24 -4.11 2.58
N VAL A 38 1.04 -4.30 2.88
CA VAL A 38 1.93 -3.27 3.40
C VAL A 38 2.61 -2.62 2.21
N VAL A 39 2.27 -1.36 1.93
CA VAL A 39 2.85 -0.60 0.82
C VAL A 39 3.76 0.49 1.38
N PRO A 40 5.10 0.34 1.31
CA PRO A 40 6.04 1.34 1.79
C PRO A 40 5.96 2.62 0.97
N LEU A 41 6.08 3.77 1.62
CA LEU A 41 5.96 5.09 1.01
C LEU A 41 7.21 5.95 1.21
N HIS A 42 7.52 6.76 0.21
CA HIS A 42 8.40 7.92 0.33
C HIS A 42 7.70 9.08 1.04
N LEU A 43 8.49 10.06 1.50
CA LEU A 43 7.97 11.19 2.27
C LEU A 43 7.03 12.08 1.45
N ASN A 44 7.31 12.28 0.16
CA ASN A 44 6.47 13.06 -0.74
C ASN A 44 5.15 12.33 -1.08
N GLU A 45 5.15 11.01 -1.23
CA GLU A 45 3.93 10.20 -1.36
C GLU A 45 3.05 10.29 -0.11
N LEU A 46 3.67 10.24 1.09
CA LEU A 46 2.95 10.49 2.34
C LEU A 46 2.34 11.91 2.40
N LYS A 47 3.08 12.93 1.94
CA LYS A 47 2.56 14.31 1.88
C LYS A 47 1.40 14.42 0.89
N TYR A 48 1.51 13.81 -0.28
CA TYR A 48 0.43 13.74 -1.26
C TYR A 48 -0.83 13.14 -0.66
N ARG A 49 -0.71 12.03 0.10
CA ARG A 49 -1.86 11.45 0.82
C ARG A 49 -2.49 12.43 1.81
N ASN A 50 -1.68 13.19 2.55
CA ASN A 50 -2.20 14.17 3.50
C ASN A 50 -2.94 15.32 2.81
N GLU A 51 -2.56 15.66 1.58
CA GLU A 51 -3.16 16.76 0.80
C GLU A 51 -4.36 16.32 -0.05
N ARG A 52 -4.33 15.09 -0.59
CA ARG A 52 -5.27 14.59 -1.60
C ARG A 52 -6.18 13.46 -1.12
N GLY A 53 -5.88 12.85 0.03
CA GLY A 53 -6.63 11.72 0.57
C GLY A 53 -6.01 10.36 0.24
N MET A 54 -6.59 9.30 0.82
CA MET A 54 -6.09 7.93 0.65
C MET A 54 -6.44 7.36 -0.74
N ASP A 55 -7.66 7.60 -1.23
CA ASP A 55 -8.11 7.06 -2.52
C ASP A 55 -7.21 7.57 -3.66
N ALA A 56 -6.93 8.87 -3.68
CA ALA A 56 -6.01 9.45 -4.66
C ALA A 56 -4.58 8.90 -4.57
N LEU A 57 -4.12 8.53 -3.37
CA LEU A 57 -2.83 7.85 -3.22
C LEU A 57 -2.90 6.43 -3.79
N ALA A 58 -3.97 5.69 -3.49
CA ALA A 58 -4.15 4.32 -3.95
C ALA A 58 -4.15 4.25 -5.48
N ASP A 59 -4.95 5.11 -6.14
CA ASP A 59 -5.02 5.23 -7.59
C ASP A 59 -3.62 5.52 -8.20
N LEU A 60 -2.89 6.48 -7.62
CA LEU A 60 -1.56 6.86 -8.08
C LEU A 60 -0.54 5.71 -7.96
N LEU A 61 -0.59 4.94 -6.86
CA LEU A 61 0.31 3.82 -6.65
C LEU A 61 -0.04 2.64 -7.58
N GLU A 62 -1.32 2.45 -7.89
CA GLU A 62 -1.80 1.44 -8.84
C GLU A 62 -1.38 1.78 -10.28
N GLU A 63 -1.52 3.03 -10.71
CA GLU A 63 -1.06 3.51 -12.03
C GLU A 63 0.44 3.27 -12.30
N HIS A 64 1.22 3.09 -11.23
CA HIS A 64 2.66 2.87 -11.25
C HIS A 64 3.09 1.48 -10.78
N ASP A 65 2.16 0.53 -10.65
CA ASP A 65 2.42 -0.87 -10.28
C ASP A 65 3.16 -1.06 -8.93
N VAL A 66 3.04 -0.09 -7.99
CA VAL A 66 3.78 -0.11 -6.72
C VAL A 66 3.20 -1.12 -5.71
N ALA A 67 1.95 -1.54 -5.90
CA ALA A 67 1.24 -2.42 -4.95
C ALA A 67 1.57 -3.92 -5.10
N TYR A 68 2.31 -4.33 -6.14
CA TYR A 68 2.54 -5.74 -6.46
C TYR A 68 3.83 -6.32 -5.84
N GLU A 69 4.83 -5.48 -5.55
CA GLU A 69 6.13 -5.89 -5.03
C GLU A 69 6.68 -4.85 -4.05
N ILE A 70 7.39 -5.31 -3.01
CA ILE A 70 8.17 -4.44 -2.14
C ILE A 70 9.59 -4.32 -2.70
N ASP A 71 9.85 -3.22 -3.42
CA ASP A 71 11.21 -2.83 -3.85
C ASP A 71 11.75 -1.69 -2.94
N PRO A 72 12.76 -1.95 -2.09
CA PRO A 72 13.37 -0.93 -1.24
C PRO A 72 14.08 0.20 -1.98
N LEU A 73 14.49 -0.03 -3.22
CA LEU A 73 15.26 0.91 -4.04
C LEU A 73 14.39 1.64 -5.07
N ARG A 74 13.08 1.40 -5.09
CA ARG A 74 12.18 2.07 -6.03
C ARG A 74 12.25 3.59 -5.88
N PRO A 75 12.23 4.35 -6.99
CA PRO A 75 12.02 5.78 -6.93
C PRO A 75 10.61 6.09 -6.39
N SER A 76 10.43 7.33 -5.94
CA SER A 76 9.10 7.86 -5.68
C SER A 76 8.30 7.98 -6.98
N VAL A 77 6.99 7.76 -6.92
CA VAL A 77 6.07 8.00 -8.06
C VAL A 77 5.78 9.49 -8.30
N LEU A 78 6.12 10.33 -7.31
CA LEU A 78 6.07 11.79 -7.41
C LEU A 78 7.47 12.37 -7.61
N ALA A 79 7.58 13.37 -8.48
CA ALA A 79 8.80 14.14 -8.73
C ALA A 79 9.16 15.10 -7.57
#